data_AF-A0AAW1P686-F1
#
_entry.id   AF-A0AAW1P686-F1
#
_cell.length_a   1.000
_cell.length_b   1.000
_cell.length_c   1.000
_cell.angle_alpha   90.00
_cell.angle_beta   90.00
_cell.angle_gamma   90.00
#
_symmetry.space_group_name_H-M   'P 1'
#
loop_
_entity.id
_entity.type
_entity.pdbx_description
1 polymer ?
#
loop_
_entity_poly.entity_id
_entity_poly.type
_entity_poly.pdbx_seq_one_letter_code
_entity_poly.pdbx_strand_id
1 'polypeptide(L)'
;MLASWKRQTLRIPLVVSMTMDSSLQEQCCLPTMPGLTIILRDGKLSQFEHFKHLSALGFTNATWLLFTDDDDIWHPTRAETYYDAILAGERDGSHAAYAVCKTIPDAHVDAPIATVEDVMALFASGALMPRTEDTETYTEALGNYVEYAVHLSTLRNFVNNAAPAILRHPYCDMGFVRYLRVGHNHPILRIVSAHWLYYYRYDMAIGQACLRVDNGELS
;
A
#
# COMPACT_ATOMS: atom_id res chain seq x y z
N MET A 1 0.61 6.33 9.73
CA MET A 1 1.77 5.69 9.06
C MET A 1 3.17 5.93 9.69
N LEU A 2 3.76 7.14 9.71
CA LEU A 2 5.20 7.29 10.04
C LEU A 2 5.66 6.70 11.40
N ALA A 3 4.81 6.80 12.42
CA ALA A 3 5.12 6.25 13.75
C ALA A 3 5.26 4.72 13.75
N SER A 4 4.42 4.01 12.99
CA SER A 4 4.48 2.54 12.88
C SER A 4 5.59 2.07 11.93
N TRP A 5 5.88 2.82 10.86
CA TRP A 5 7.09 2.60 10.05
C TRP A 5 8.37 2.73 10.89
N LYS A 6 8.46 3.72 11.79
CA LYS A 6 9.61 3.86 12.71
C LYS A 6 9.72 2.70 13.70
N ARG A 7 8.74 1.81 13.81
CA ARG A 7 8.75 0.69 14.75
C ARG A 7 9.04 -0.66 14.09
N GLN A 8 9.37 -0.67 12.80
CA GLN A 8 9.72 -1.92 12.11
C GLN A 8 10.96 -2.59 12.72
N THR A 9 10.91 -3.91 12.87
CA THR A 9 12.03 -4.77 13.27
C THR A 9 13.12 -4.74 12.21
N LEU A 10 12.72 -4.92 10.94
CA LEU A 10 13.57 -4.70 9.77
C LEU A 10 13.45 -3.25 9.30
N ARG A 11 14.57 -2.50 9.35
CA ARG A 11 14.62 -1.11 8.91
C ARG A 11 14.72 -1.03 7.39
N ILE A 12 13.75 -0.37 6.78
CA ILE A 12 13.75 -0.05 5.35
C ILE A 12 13.65 1.46 5.12
N PRO A 13 14.29 2.01 4.08
CA PRO A 13 14.07 3.39 3.67
C PRO A 13 12.61 3.65 3.30
N LEU A 14 12.12 4.86 3.56
CA LEU A 14 10.79 5.31 3.17
C LEU A 14 10.91 6.54 2.28
N VAL A 15 10.21 6.52 1.15
CA VAL A 15 10.07 7.68 0.28
C VAL A 15 8.61 8.10 0.27
N VAL A 16 8.35 9.34 0.69
CA VAL A 16 7.01 9.94 0.63
C VAL A 16 7.02 10.95 -0.50
N SER A 17 6.16 10.77 -1.49
CA SER A 17 5.88 11.79 -2.49
C SER A 17 4.50 12.36 -2.23
N MET A 18 4.43 13.68 -2.12
CA MET A 18 3.17 14.39 -1.87
C MET A 18 3.08 15.60 -2.76
N THR A 19 1.87 15.86 -3.26
CA THR A 19 1.50 17.18 -3.76
C THR A 19 0.99 17.99 -2.61
N MET A 20 1.39 19.25 -2.54
CA MET A 20 0.80 20.21 -1.62
C MET A 20 0.73 21.58 -2.28
N ASP A 21 -0.36 22.30 -2.02
CA ASP A 21 -0.49 23.70 -2.42
C ASP A 21 0.62 24.55 -1.78
N SER A 22 1.12 25.57 -2.49
CA SER A 22 2.22 26.40 -2.02
C SER A 22 1.92 27.08 -0.67
N SER A 23 0.66 27.42 -0.40
CA SER A 23 0.25 28.00 0.88
C SER A 23 0.37 27.03 2.06
N LEU A 24 0.28 25.72 1.80
CA LEU A 24 0.44 24.67 2.81
C LEU A 24 1.91 24.24 2.95
N GLN A 25 2.76 24.46 1.94
CA GLN A 25 4.21 24.19 2.02
C GLN A 25 4.89 24.97 3.14
N GLU A 26 4.55 26.24 3.31
CA GLU A 26 5.12 27.07 4.38
C GLU A 26 4.68 26.65 5.79
N GLN A 27 3.53 25.96 5.89
CA GLN A 27 2.93 25.53 7.16
C GLN A 27 3.32 24.10 7.53
N CYS A 28 3.82 23.33 6.57
CA CYS A 28 4.09 21.91 6.76
C CYS A 28 5.44 21.69 7.47
N CYS A 29 5.38 21.41 8.76
CA CYS A 29 6.54 20.96 9.54
C CYS A 29 6.81 19.48 9.25
N LEU A 30 7.48 19.21 8.13
CA LEU A 30 7.85 17.84 7.76
C LEU A 30 8.90 17.29 8.72
N PRO A 31 8.70 16.08 9.27
CA PRO A 31 9.67 15.48 10.17
C PRO A 31 10.93 15.09 9.42
N THR A 32 12.10 15.34 10.03
CA THR A 32 13.36 14.76 9.57
C THR A 32 13.63 13.48 10.34
N MET A 33 13.74 12.35 9.64
CA MET A 33 14.01 11.05 10.23
C MET A 33 15.05 10.29 9.40
N PRO A 34 16.00 9.55 10.03
CA PRO A 34 16.94 8.72 9.29
C PRO A 34 16.21 7.72 8.37
N GLY A 35 16.60 7.69 7.10
CA GLY A 35 15.99 6.82 6.08
C GLY A 35 14.66 7.31 5.52
N LEU A 36 14.15 8.47 5.93
CA LEU A 36 12.98 9.11 5.34
C LEU A 36 13.41 10.16 4.30
N THR A 37 12.90 10.00 3.08
CA THR A 37 13.02 10.98 2.00
C THR A 37 11.64 11.52 1.68
N ILE A 38 11.46 12.84 1.75
CA ILE A 38 10.20 13.49 1.38
C ILE A 38 10.42 14.30 0.10
N ILE A 39 9.54 14.10 -0.88
CA ILE A 39 9.55 14.79 -2.16
C ILE A 39 8.25 15.56 -2.30
N LEU A 40 8.37 16.89 -2.20
CA LEU A 40 7.29 17.82 -2.46
C LEU A 40 7.18 18.11 -3.95
N ARG A 41 5.94 18.23 -4.43
CA ARG A 41 5.64 18.60 -5.81
C ARG A 41 4.54 19.63 -5.87
N ASP A 42 4.68 20.54 -6.82
CA ASP A 42 3.64 21.50 -7.16
C ASP A 42 2.61 20.86 -8.08
N GLY A 43 1.35 21.22 -7.86
CA GLY A 43 0.22 20.78 -8.68
C GLY A 43 -0.27 19.37 -8.34
N LYS A 44 -1.59 19.16 -8.51
CA LYS A 44 -2.26 17.89 -8.19
C LYS A 44 -1.80 16.78 -9.12
N LEU A 45 -1.07 15.82 -8.56
CA LEU A 45 -0.72 14.58 -9.23
C LEU A 45 -1.59 13.44 -8.70
N SER A 46 -1.90 12.52 -9.58
CA SER A 46 -2.44 11.21 -9.19
C SER A 46 -1.36 10.34 -8.54
N GLN A 47 -1.78 9.31 -7.84
CA GLN A 47 -0.88 8.35 -7.17
C GLN A 47 0.11 7.70 -8.15
N PHE A 48 -0.33 7.29 -9.35
CA PHE A 48 0.55 6.67 -10.34
C PHE A 48 1.44 7.67 -11.09
N GLU A 49 1.06 8.94 -11.16
CA GLU A 49 1.99 10.01 -11.57
C GLU A 49 3.11 10.19 -10.54
N HIS A 50 2.79 10.15 -9.23
CA HIS A 50 3.83 10.11 -8.18
C HIS A 50 4.76 8.92 -8.36
N PHE A 51 4.23 7.71 -8.57
CA PHE A 51 5.04 6.51 -8.81
C PHE A 51 5.92 6.62 -10.05
N LYS A 52 5.42 7.22 -11.14
CA LYS A 52 6.24 7.49 -12.33
C LYS A 52 7.47 8.32 -11.99
N HIS A 53 7.28 9.40 -11.23
CA HIS A 53 8.39 10.24 -10.80
C HIS A 53 9.33 9.55 -9.82
N LEU A 54 8.79 8.82 -8.83
CA LEU A 54 9.59 8.06 -7.88
C LEU A 54 10.41 6.96 -8.56
N SER A 55 9.86 6.38 -9.62
CA SER A 55 10.56 5.37 -10.39
C SER A 55 11.81 5.92 -11.08
N ALA A 56 11.89 7.23 -11.35
CA ALA A 56 13.05 7.86 -11.95
C ALA A 56 14.18 8.17 -10.95
N LEU A 57 13.98 7.90 -9.65
CA LEU A 57 15.03 8.05 -8.64
C LEU A 57 16.17 7.05 -8.88
N GLY A 58 17.36 7.36 -8.37
CA GLY A 58 18.62 6.61 -8.55
C GLY A 58 18.66 5.19 -7.98
N PHE A 59 17.50 4.57 -7.72
CA PHE A 59 17.37 3.17 -7.34
C PHE A 59 17.61 2.24 -8.53
N THR A 60 18.18 1.07 -8.24
CA THR A 60 18.45 0.05 -9.25
C THR A 60 17.16 -0.67 -9.63
N ASN A 61 17.11 -1.23 -10.84
CA ASN A 61 15.99 -2.08 -11.28
C ASN A 61 15.76 -3.31 -10.37
N ALA A 62 16.78 -3.74 -9.63
CA ALA A 62 16.71 -4.82 -8.66
C ALA A 62 16.11 -4.41 -7.30
N THR A 63 15.78 -3.14 -7.11
CA THR A 63 15.18 -2.66 -5.85
C THR A 63 13.75 -3.17 -5.74
N TRP A 64 13.41 -3.77 -4.59
CA TRP A 64 12.04 -4.14 -4.24
C TRP A 64 11.32 -2.99 -3.56
N LEU A 65 10.05 -2.83 -3.90
CA LEU A 65 9.18 -1.76 -3.41
C LEU A 65 8.04 -2.35 -2.59
N LEU A 66 7.77 -1.73 -1.44
CA LEU A 66 6.54 -1.91 -0.68
C LEU A 66 5.74 -0.62 -0.80
N PHE A 67 4.42 -0.73 -0.94
CA PHE A 67 3.53 0.42 -0.99
C PHE A 67 2.72 0.59 0.29
N THR A 68 2.32 1.82 0.57
CA THR A 68 1.49 2.18 1.72
C THR A 68 0.75 3.47 1.44
N ASP A 69 -0.40 3.63 2.08
CA ASP A 69 -1.10 4.91 2.16
C ASP A 69 -0.65 5.73 3.40
N ASP A 70 -1.03 7.00 3.46
CA ASP A 70 -0.61 7.92 4.53
C ASP A 70 -1.26 7.64 5.89
N ASP A 71 -2.41 6.97 5.89
CA ASP A 71 -3.20 6.61 7.06
C ASP A 71 -2.96 5.19 7.57
N ASP A 72 -2.21 4.36 6.83
CA ASP A 72 -1.88 2.99 7.22
C ASP A 72 -1.19 2.91 8.59
N ILE A 73 -1.51 1.87 9.36
CA ILE A 73 -0.71 1.44 10.52
C ILE A 73 -0.02 0.13 10.12
N TRP A 74 1.29 0.02 10.37
CA TRP A 74 2.06 -1.17 10.03
C TRP A 74 2.28 -2.04 11.25
N HIS A 75 2.19 -3.36 11.08
CA HIS A 75 2.65 -4.30 12.10
C HIS A 75 4.18 -4.21 12.22
N PRO A 76 4.78 -4.34 13.42
CA PRO A 76 6.23 -4.21 13.60
C PRO A 76 7.09 -5.14 12.71
N THR A 77 6.55 -6.27 12.28
CA THR A 77 7.26 -7.24 11.43
C THR A 77 6.88 -7.15 9.95
N ARG A 78 6.09 -6.15 9.52
CA ARG A 78 5.61 -6.05 8.12
C ARG A 78 6.75 -6.15 7.12
N ALA A 79 7.80 -5.33 7.30
CA ALA A 79 8.93 -5.31 6.39
C ALA A 79 9.69 -6.65 6.36
N GLU A 80 9.86 -7.29 7.51
CA GLU A 80 10.52 -8.59 7.65
C GLU A 80 9.73 -9.70 6.93
N THR A 81 8.40 -9.72 7.09
CA THR A 81 7.54 -10.69 6.39
C THR A 81 7.61 -10.53 4.87
N TYR A 82 7.64 -9.30 4.34
CA TYR A 82 7.85 -9.09 2.91
C TYR A 82 9.26 -9.46 2.47
N TYR A 83 10.28 -9.22 3.29
CA TYR A 83 11.65 -9.61 2.98
C TYR A 83 11.80 -11.13 2.84
N ASP A 84 11.21 -11.90 3.76
CA ASP A 84 11.17 -13.35 3.66
C ASP A 84 10.42 -13.82 2.40
N ALA A 85 9.33 -13.13 2.04
CA ALA A 85 8.58 -13.38 0.81
C ALA A 85 9.41 -13.13 -0.45
N ILE A 86 10.16 -12.04 -0.46
CA ILE A 86 11.06 -11.68 -1.54
C ILE A 86 12.15 -12.73 -1.69
N LEU A 87 12.83 -13.10 -0.60
CA LEU A 87 13.88 -14.12 -0.63
C LEU A 87 13.37 -15.48 -1.13
N ALA A 88 12.14 -15.84 -0.77
CA ALA A 88 11.50 -17.04 -1.27
C ALA A 88 11.19 -16.92 -2.78
N GLY A 89 10.62 -15.80 -3.22
CA GLY A 89 10.28 -15.57 -4.62
C GLY A 89 11.51 -15.45 -5.54
N GLU A 90 12.60 -14.85 -5.07
CA GLU A 90 13.84 -14.72 -5.86
C GLU A 90 14.46 -16.09 -6.20
N ARG A 91 14.34 -17.08 -5.31
CA ARG A 91 14.77 -18.47 -5.60
C ARG A 91 14.03 -19.08 -6.79
N ASP A 92 12.81 -18.62 -7.05
CA ASP A 92 11.94 -19.11 -8.10
C ASP A 92 11.91 -18.17 -9.33
N GLY A 93 12.70 -17.09 -9.33
CA GLY A 93 12.71 -16.08 -10.41
C GLY A 93 11.46 -15.17 -10.43
N SER A 94 10.76 -15.04 -9.31
CA SER A 94 9.61 -14.13 -9.17
C SER A 94 10.05 -12.68 -9.13
N HIS A 95 9.29 -11.80 -9.80
CA HIS A 95 9.50 -10.34 -9.77
C HIS A 95 8.43 -9.59 -8.94
N ALA A 96 7.54 -10.35 -8.31
CA ALA A 96 6.50 -9.87 -7.41
C ALA A 96 6.32 -10.90 -6.28
N ALA A 97 6.17 -10.41 -5.05
CA ALA A 97 5.82 -11.19 -3.88
C ALA A 97 4.54 -10.62 -3.28
N TYR A 98 3.60 -11.48 -2.92
CA TYR A 98 2.28 -11.10 -2.45
C TYR A 98 2.10 -11.65 -1.04
N ALA A 99 2.01 -10.76 -0.06
CA ALA A 99 1.81 -11.15 1.33
C ALA A 99 0.39 -10.73 1.74
N VAL A 100 -0.46 -11.72 2.02
CA VAL A 100 -1.85 -11.47 2.45
C VAL A 100 -1.90 -11.59 3.95
N CYS A 101 -2.09 -10.46 4.62
CA CYS A 101 -2.81 -10.40 5.88
C CYS A 101 -3.21 -8.96 6.17
N LYS A 102 -4.37 -8.54 5.64
CA LYS A 102 -5.01 -7.28 6.04
C LYS A 102 -5.97 -7.54 7.17
N THR A 103 -6.01 -6.61 8.12
CA THR A 103 -7.13 -6.51 9.05
C THR A 103 -7.92 -5.29 8.65
N ILE A 104 -9.18 -5.50 8.28
CA ILE A 104 -10.17 -4.44 8.13
C ILE A 104 -10.95 -4.43 9.46
N PRO A 105 -11.23 -3.27 10.06
CA PRO A 105 -12.10 -3.23 11.22
C PRO A 105 -13.43 -3.92 10.92
N ASP A 106 -13.90 -4.73 11.86
CA ASP A 106 -15.30 -5.13 11.85
C ASP A 106 -16.16 -3.85 11.95
N ALA A 107 -17.34 -3.84 11.36
CA ALA A 107 -18.21 -2.66 11.21
C ALA A 107 -18.70 -2.05 12.55
N HIS A 108 -18.22 -2.59 13.68
CA HIS A 108 -18.64 -2.30 15.04
C HIS A 108 -17.54 -1.72 15.93
N VAL A 109 -16.36 -1.36 15.39
CA VAL A 109 -15.32 -0.72 16.21
C VAL A 109 -15.54 0.80 16.27
N ASP A 110 -16.24 1.24 17.32
CA ASP A 110 -16.48 2.68 17.59
C ASP A 110 -15.24 3.43 18.14
N ALA A 111 -14.18 2.70 18.50
CA ALA A 111 -12.99 3.28 19.11
C ALA A 111 -12.02 3.83 18.04
N PRO A 112 -11.42 5.03 18.25
CA PRO A 112 -10.41 5.55 17.35
C PRO A 112 -9.14 4.69 17.41
N ILE A 113 -8.81 4.02 16.31
CA ILE A 113 -7.58 3.22 16.18
C ILE A 113 -6.48 4.11 15.61
N ALA A 114 -5.46 4.42 16.41
CA ALA A 114 -4.38 5.34 16.03
C ALA A 114 -2.98 4.76 16.14
N THR A 115 -2.79 3.73 16.95
CA THR A 115 -1.49 3.17 17.29
C THR A 115 -1.40 1.68 16.96
N VAL A 116 -0.18 1.15 16.95
CA VAL A 116 0.04 -0.29 16.81
C VAL A 116 -0.56 -1.03 18.00
N GLU A 117 -0.47 -0.46 19.21
CA GLU A 117 -1.05 -1.01 20.43
C GLU A 117 -2.57 -1.19 20.31
N ASP A 118 -3.28 -0.20 19.75
CA ASP A 118 -4.73 -0.27 19.55
C ASP A 118 -5.09 -1.45 18.63
N VAL A 119 -4.38 -1.57 17.50
CA VAL A 119 -4.58 -2.66 16.54
C VAL A 119 -4.28 -4.01 17.19
N MET A 120 -3.18 -4.11 17.94
CA MET A 120 -2.79 -5.35 18.63
C MET A 120 -3.79 -5.75 19.71
N ALA A 121 -4.33 -4.79 20.47
CA ALA A 121 -5.33 -5.05 21.50
C ALA A 121 -6.63 -5.58 20.88
N LEU A 122 -7.10 -4.97 19.80
CA LEU A 122 -8.30 -5.42 19.09
C LEU A 122 -8.09 -6.76 18.38
N PHE A 123 -6.90 -7.00 17.83
CA PHE A 123 -6.55 -8.30 17.27
C PHE A 123 -6.54 -9.39 18.34
N ALA A 124 -5.94 -9.12 19.50
CA ALA A 124 -5.89 -10.04 20.63
C ALA A 124 -7.27 -10.31 21.25
N SER A 125 -8.19 -9.34 21.21
CA SER A 125 -9.57 -9.54 21.65
C SER A 125 -10.45 -10.26 20.63
N GLY A 126 -9.94 -10.54 19.42
CA GLY A 126 -10.70 -11.10 18.30
C GLY A 126 -11.64 -10.11 17.61
N ALA A 127 -11.57 -8.81 17.95
CA ALA A 127 -12.35 -7.76 17.29
C ALA A 127 -11.80 -7.39 15.90
N LEU A 128 -10.54 -7.74 15.63
CA LEU A 128 -9.98 -7.75 14.29
C LEU A 128 -9.66 -9.18 13.90
N MET A 129 -10.28 -9.68 12.84
CA MET A 129 -9.91 -10.95 12.25
C MET A 129 -8.97 -10.70 11.06
N PRO A 130 -7.85 -11.42 10.97
CA PRO A 130 -7.04 -11.39 9.75
C PRO A 130 -7.90 -11.91 8.60
N ARG A 131 -8.01 -11.15 7.52
CA ARG A 131 -8.64 -11.65 6.29
C ARG A 131 -7.68 -12.62 5.61
N THR A 132 -7.79 -13.88 5.99
CA THR A 132 -7.23 -15.01 5.24
C THR A 132 -8.29 -15.47 4.24
N GLU A 133 -8.57 -14.66 3.22
CA GLU A 133 -9.60 -15.02 2.24
C GLU A 133 -9.24 -16.33 1.52
N ASP A 134 -10.22 -17.24 1.47
CA ASP A 134 -10.10 -18.57 0.89
C ASP A 134 -9.76 -18.47 -0.61
N THR A 135 -8.90 -19.36 -1.05
CA THR A 135 -8.06 -19.22 -2.25
C THR A 135 -8.78 -19.16 -3.61
N GLU A 136 -10.04 -19.57 -3.70
CA GLU A 136 -10.70 -19.78 -5.01
C GLU A 136 -11.44 -18.54 -5.54
N THR A 137 -12.15 -17.79 -4.69
CA THR A 137 -12.94 -16.60 -5.10
C THR A 137 -12.09 -15.34 -5.34
N TYR A 138 -10.88 -15.30 -4.80
CA TYR A 138 -9.98 -14.14 -4.95
C TYR A 138 -9.33 -14.04 -6.34
N THR A 139 -9.34 -15.12 -7.14
CA THR A 139 -8.82 -15.03 -8.51
C THR A 139 -9.61 -14.01 -9.36
N GLU A 140 -10.85 -13.70 -8.98
CA GLU A 140 -11.69 -12.68 -9.63
C GLU A 140 -11.71 -11.33 -8.88
N ALA A 141 -11.55 -11.32 -7.56
CA ALA A 141 -11.43 -10.08 -6.79
C ALA A 141 -10.07 -9.42 -7.04
N LEU A 142 -10.09 -8.25 -7.68
CA LEU A 142 -8.90 -7.46 -7.96
C LEU A 142 -8.23 -7.06 -6.64
N GLY A 143 -7.19 -7.78 -6.23
CA GLY A 143 -6.42 -7.41 -5.05
C GLY A 143 -5.85 -6.01 -5.13
N ASN A 144 -5.40 -5.48 -3.99
CA ASN A 144 -4.88 -4.11 -3.95
C ASN A 144 -3.36 -4.13 -4.17
N TYR A 145 -2.83 -3.21 -4.96
CA TYR A 145 -1.39 -3.13 -5.24
C TYR A 145 -0.55 -2.95 -3.95
N VAL A 146 -1.11 -2.41 -2.86
CA VAL A 146 -0.45 -2.29 -1.55
C VAL A 146 -0.15 -3.62 -0.86
N GLU A 147 -0.80 -4.69 -1.30
CA GLU A 147 -0.59 -6.05 -0.81
C GLU A 147 0.63 -6.70 -1.49
N TYR A 148 1.19 -6.08 -2.53
CA TYR A 148 2.35 -6.57 -3.28
C TYR A 148 3.64 -5.88 -2.84
N ALA A 149 4.72 -6.66 -2.76
CA ALA A 149 6.06 -6.17 -2.99
C ALA A 149 6.43 -6.41 -4.45
N VAL A 150 6.97 -5.40 -5.12
CA VAL A 150 7.27 -5.47 -6.56
C VAL A 150 8.68 -4.99 -6.86
N HIS A 151 9.33 -5.59 -7.85
CA HIS A 151 10.54 -5.00 -8.40
C HIS A 151 10.27 -3.62 -9.00
N LEU A 152 11.22 -2.70 -8.81
CA LEU A 152 11.18 -1.37 -9.41
C LEU A 152 11.15 -1.44 -10.95
N SER A 153 11.81 -2.42 -11.55
CA SER A 153 11.75 -2.64 -13.01
C SER A 153 10.31 -2.88 -13.50
N THR A 154 9.53 -3.65 -12.75
CA THR A 154 8.12 -3.93 -13.03
C THR A 154 7.28 -2.66 -12.97
N LEU A 155 7.41 -1.87 -11.89
CA LEU A 155 6.72 -0.58 -11.78
C LEU A 155 7.13 0.38 -12.91
N ARG A 156 8.44 0.51 -13.18
CA ARG A 156 8.99 1.34 -14.27
C ARG A 156 8.38 0.96 -15.61
N ASN A 157 8.32 -0.34 -15.91
CA ASN A 157 7.77 -0.81 -17.17
C ASN A 157 6.29 -0.42 -17.31
N PHE A 158 5.49 -0.57 -16.25
CA PHE A 158 4.10 -0.12 -16.27
C PHE A 158 3.97 1.38 -16.50
N VAL A 159 4.59 2.21 -15.66
CA VAL A 159 4.39 3.68 -15.68
C VAL A 159 4.99 4.37 -16.92
N ASN A 160 5.96 3.74 -17.58
CA ASN A 160 6.56 4.26 -18.81
C ASN A 160 5.76 3.88 -20.05
N ASN A 161 5.03 2.75 -20.03
CA ASN A 161 4.22 2.30 -21.17
C ASN A 161 2.73 2.69 -21.04
N ALA A 162 2.25 2.97 -19.83
CA ALA A 162 0.88 3.43 -19.62
C ALA A 162 0.67 4.82 -20.25
N ALA A 163 -0.44 4.98 -20.97
CA ALA A 163 -0.83 6.28 -21.50
C ALA A 163 -1.05 7.30 -20.35
N PRO A 164 -0.75 8.59 -20.54
CA PRO A 164 -0.93 9.60 -19.48
C PRO A 164 -2.34 9.65 -18.89
N ALA A 165 -3.37 9.39 -19.71
CA ALA A 165 -4.76 9.33 -19.25
C ALA A 165 -5.01 8.16 -18.28
N ILE A 166 -4.31 7.03 -18.46
CA ILE A 166 -4.40 5.88 -17.55
C ILE A 166 -3.73 6.20 -16.22
N LEU A 167 -2.56 6.83 -16.24
CA LEU A 167 -1.83 7.20 -15.02
C LEU A 167 -2.63 8.15 -14.12
N ARG A 168 -3.39 9.07 -14.74
CA ARG A 168 -4.26 10.03 -14.04
C ARG A 168 -5.58 9.44 -13.56
N HIS A 169 -5.93 8.24 -14.01
CA HIS A 169 -7.23 7.65 -13.72
C HIS A 169 -7.30 7.23 -12.24
N PRO A 170 -8.41 7.47 -11.53
CA PRO A 170 -8.57 7.03 -10.14
C PRO A 170 -8.37 5.52 -9.95
N TYR A 171 -8.77 4.72 -10.95
CA TYR A 171 -8.63 3.26 -10.97
C TYR A 171 -7.34 2.76 -11.67
N CYS A 172 -6.28 3.56 -11.71
CA CYS A 172 -5.00 3.14 -12.31
C CYS A 172 -4.39 1.93 -11.56
N ASP A 173 -4.63 1.86 -10.26
CA ASP A 173 -4.27 0.75 -9.38
C ASP A 173 -4.80 -0.60 -9.88
N MET A 174 -6.07 -0.67 -10.28
CA MET A 174 -6.67 -1.88 -10.87
C MET A 174 -5.96 -2.28 -12.16
N GLY A 175 -5.57 -1.30 -12.98
CA GLY A 175 -4.78 -1.51 -14.19
C GLY A 175 -3.40 -2.07 -13.88
N PHE A 176 -2.74 -1.55 -12.83
CA PHE A 176 -1.44 -2.04 -12.38
C PHE A 176 -1.52 -3.45 -11.79
N VAL A 177 -2.52 -3.75 -10.97
CA VAL A 177 -2.74 -5.11 -10.43
C VAL A 177 -2.99 -6.10 -11.57
N ARG A 178 -3.81 -5.75 -12.55
CA ARG A 178 -4.00 -6.57 -13.76
C ARG A 178 -2.68 -6.75 -14.51
N TYR A 179 -1.87 -5.71 -14.62
CA TYR A 179 -0.55 -5.78 -15.23
C TYR A 179 0.39 -6.74 -14.50
N LEU A 180 0.41 -6.74 -13.16
CA LEU A 180 1.18 -7.68 -12.35
C LEU A 180 0.75 -9.14 -12.57
N ARG A 181 -0.56 -9.38 -12.72
CA ARG A 181 -1.13 -10.75 -12.84
C ARG A 181 -1.06 -11.33 -14.26
N VAL A 182 -1.32 -10.51 -15.27
CA VAL A 182 -1.45 -10.95 -16.67
C VAL A 182 -0.21 -10.62 -17.50
N GLY A 183 0.44 -9.49 -17.21
CA GLY A 183 1.56 -8.97 -18.00
C GLY A 183 2.89 -9.65 -17.71
N HIS A 184 2.97 -10.44 -16.64
CA HIS A 184 4.19 -11.08 -16.18
C HIS A 184 3.98 -12.59 -16.03
N ASN A 185 4.78 -13.39 -16.76
CA ASN A 185 4.93 -14.83 -16.54
C ASN A 185 5.64 -15.16 -15.20
N HIS A 186 5.72 -14.21 -14.28
CA HIS A 186 6.40 -14.42 -13.01
C HIS A 186 5.41 -15.05 -12.01
N PRO A 187 5.77 -16.15 -11.36
CA PRO A 187 4.95 -16.70 -10.31
C PRO A 187 4.80 -15.65 -9.21
N ILE A 188 3.56 -15.33 -8.84
CA ILE A 188 3.28 -14.48 -7.67
C ILE A 188 3.36 -15.40 -6.46
N LEU A 189 4.42 -15.27 -5.67
CA LEU A 189 4.51 -16.02 -4.42
C LEU A 189 3.49 -15.45 -3.43
N ARG A 190 2.57 -16.30 -2.95
CA ARG A 190 1.60 -15.94 -1.91
C ARG A 190 2.11 -16.37 -0.55
N ILE A 191 2.22 -15.42 0.39
CA ILE A 191 2.50 -15.71 1.80
C ILE A 191 1.27 -15.37 2.62
N VAL A 192 0.86 -16.32 3.46
CA VAL A 192 -0.15 -16.11 4.50
C VAL A 192 0.59 -15.83 5.80
N SER A 193 0.49 -14.61 6.29
CA SER A 193 1.08 -14.24 7.58
C SER A 193 0.11 -14.59 8.71
N ALA A 194 0.63 -15.18 9.78
CA ALA A 194 -0.13 -15.40 11.01
C ALA A 194 -0.49 -14.08 11.74
N HIS A 195 0.22 -13.00 11.40
CA HIS A 195 0.00 -11.66 11.92
C HIS A 195 -0.60 -10.76 10.84
N TRP A 196 -1.39 -9.77 11.25
CA TRP A 196 -1.74 -8.66 10.38
C TRP A 196 -0.47 -7.95 9.89
N LEU A 197 -0.46 -7.45 8.66
CA LEU A 197 0.69 -6.74 8.08
C LEU A 197 0.47 -5.24 8.08
N TYR A 198 -0.75 -4.82 7.78
CA TYR A 198 -1.17 -3.44 7.91
C TYR A 198 -2.65 -3.35 8.28
N TYR A 199 -2.98 -2.27 8.97
CA TYR A 199 -4.34 -1.87 9.31
C TYR A 199 -4.67 -0.63 8.49
N TYR A 200 -5.66 -0.78 7.62
CA TYR A 200 -6.19 0.29 6.80
C TYR A 200 -7.33 0.98 7.54
N ARG A 201 -7.23 2.30 7.73
CA ARG A 201 -8.26 3.07 8.42
C ARG A 201 -9.39 3.35 7.45
N TYR A 202 -10.29 2.40 7.29
CA TYR A 202 -11.53 2.67 6.55
C TYR A 202 -12.42 3.60 7.37
N ASP A 203 -12.58 4.85 6.91
CA ASP A 203 -13.60 5.73 7.46
C ASP A 203 -14.98 5.26 6.96
N MET A 204 -15.68 4.53 7.82
CA MET A 204 -17.02 4.01 7.54
C MET A 204 -18.02 5.13 7.20
N ALA A 205 -17.88 6.32 7.79
CA ALA A 205 -18.79 7.43 7.51
C ALA A 205 -18.57 7.99 6.10
N ILE A 206 -17.30 8.14 5.68
CA ILE A 206 -16.96 8.48 4.29
C ILE A 206 -17.43 7.39 3.34
N GLY A 207 -17.16 6.12 3.67
CA GLY A 207 -17.60 4.97 2.88
C GLY A 207 -19.12 4.93 2.65
N GLN A 208 -19.89 5.09 3.73
CA GLN A 208 -21.35 5.16 3.66
C GLN A 208 -21.85 6.39 2.90
N ALA A 209 -21.20 7.55 3.06
CA ALA A 209 -21.55 8.75 2.32
C ALA A 209 -21.34 8.57 0.81
N CYS A 210 -20.22 7.96 0.39
CA CYS A 210 -19.96 7.62 -1.01
C CYS A 210 -21.04 6.69 -1.58
N LEU A 211 -21.42 5.64 -0.84
CA LEU A 211 -22.47 4.70 -1.28
C LEU A 211 -23.84 5.37 -1.44
N ARG A 212 -24.17 6.35 -0.59
CA ARG A 212 -25.43 7.12 -0.70
C ARG A 212 -25.46 8.01 -1.94
N VAL A 213 -24.31 8.59 -2.32
CA VAL A 213 -24.19 9.37 -3.57
C VAL A 213 -24.43 8.47 -4.79
N ASP A 214 -23.81 7.29 -4.82
CA ASP A 214 -23.96 6.35 -5.94
C ASP A 214 -25.40 5.85 -6.11
N ASN A 215 -26.16 5.76 -5.01
CA ASN A 215 -27.58 5.38 -5.03
C ASN A 215 -28.55 6.57 -5.31
N GLY A 216 -28.02 7.78 -5.50
CA GLY A 216 -28.84 8.98 -5.74
C GLY A 216 -29.60 9.50 -4.51
N GLU A 217 -29.16 9.13 -3.30
CA GLU A 217 -29.84 9.49 -2.04
C GLU A 217 -29.38 10.85 -1.47
N LEU A 218 -28.35 11.46 -2.08
CA LEU A 218 -27.83 12.77 -1.71
C LEU A 218 -27.88 13.70 -2.93
N SER A 219 -29.01 14.37 -3.12
CA SER A 219 -29.22 15.47 -4.07
C SER A 219 -29.70 16.73 -3.36
#